data_AF-A0A5C8WQY1-F1
#
_entry.id   AF-A0A5C8WQY1-F1
#
_cell.length_a   1.000
_cell.length_b   1.000
_cell.length_c   1.000
_cell.angle_alpha   90.00
_cell.angle_beta   90.00
_cell.angle_gamma   90.00
#
_symmetry.space_group_name_H-M   'P 1'
#
loop_
_entity.id
_entity.type
_entity.pdbx_description
1 polymer ?
#
loop_
_entity_poly.entity_id
_entity_poly.type
_entity_poly.pdbx_seq_one_letter_code
_entity_poly.pdbx_strand_id
1 'polypeptide(L)'
;MMLRAAVPLALAAACHPGAAAADPMKAAIFPVELFDPGVVGGRKARPDEVRKLALVTEELRSALKDKGGLEPVDTAPQAAEVNKQGPLHKCDGCAAPIAKALGADLAVTGYVEKGSGQIFNLNVAIADAATGKVVRGGQVVIRADTDDTWTHAMRWIVKNRLLAEPLPGKS
;
A
#
# COMPACT_ATOMS: atom_id res chain seq x y z
N MET A 1 -65.91 -26.93 29.02
CA MET A 1 -64.67 -27.61 28.60
C MET A 1 -64.08 -26.86 27.42
N MET A 2 -63.05 -26.05 27.63
CA MET A 2 -62.37 -25.29 26.55
C MET A 2 -61.16 -26.09 26.05
N LEU A 3 -61.15 -26.45 24.77
CA LEU A 3 -60.07 -27.17 24.11
C LEU A 3 -59.04 -26.16 23.60
N ARG A 4 -57.83 -26.14 24.17
CA ARG A 4 -56.70 -25.32 23.70
C ARG A 4 -55.99 -26.06 22.56
N ALA A 5 -56.08 -25.53 21.34
CA ALA A 5 -55.27 -25.98 20.21
C ALA A 5 -53.85 -25.39 20.33
N ALA A 6 -52.84 -26.26 20.41
CA ALA A 6 -51.43 -25.86 20.37
C ALA A 6 -50.96 -25.89 18.91
N VAL A 7 -50.46 -24.75 18.42
CA VAL A 7 -49.87 -24.60 17.08
C VAL A 7 -48.36 -24.83 17.21
N PRO A 8 -47.75 -25.75 16.44
CA PRO A 8 -46.30 -25.96 16.51
C PRO A 8 -45.59 -24.87 15.71
N LEU A 9 -44.63 -24.20 16.35
CA LEU A 9 -43.74 -23.22 15.73
C LEU A 9 -42.61 -23.98 15.01
N ALA A 10 -42.66 -24.05 13.68
CA ALA A 10 -41.61 -24.64 12.87
C ALA A 10 -40.39 -23.70 12.80
N LEU A 11 -39.27 -24.14 13.37
CA LEU A 11 -37.98 -23.44 13.32
C LEU A 11 -37.33 -23.70 11.95
N ALA A 12 -37.38 -22.71 11.05
CA ALA A 12 -36.65 -22.76 9.79
C ALA A 12 -35.15 -22.49 10.06
N ALA A 13 -34.33 -23.54 9.97
CA ALA A 13 -32.88 -23.43 10.00
C ALA A 13 -32.38 -22.77 8.70
N ALA A 14 -32.09 -21.47 8.75
CA ALA A 14 -31.47 -20.75 7.65
C ALA A 14 -29.98 -21.16 7.53
N CYS A 15 -29.68 -22.06 6.59
CA CYS A 15 -28.33 -22.30 6.11
C CYS A 15 -27.78 -21.00 5.50
N HIS A 16 -26.95 -20.27 6.26
CA HIS A 16 -26.17 -19.17 5.71
C HIS A 16 -25.03 -19.77 4.89
N PRO A 17 -24.92 -19.48 3.58
CA PRO A 17 -23.73 -19.86 2.83
C PRO A 17 -22.53 -19.16 3.48
N GLY A 18 -21.57 -19.95 3.97
CA GLY A 18 -20.31 -19.42 4.47
C GLY A 18 -19.64 -18.61 3.37
N ALA A 19 -19.37 -17.34 3.64
CA ALA A 19 -18.58 -16.51 2.74
C ALA A 19 -17.22 -17.19 2.57
N ALA A 20 -16.95 -17.72 1.37
CA ALA A 20 -15.62 -18.15 1.01
C ALA A 20 -14.70 -16.93 1.12
N ALA A 21 -13.79 -16.94 2.09
CA ALA A 21 -12.75 -15.93 2.19
C ALA A 21 -11.93 -16.01 0.91
N ALA A 22 -12.01 -15.00 0.06
CA ALA A 22 -11.11 -14.87 -1.08
C ALA A 22 -9.68 -14.76 -0.52
N ASP A 23 -8.72 -15.43 -1.16
CA ASP A 23 -7.33 -15.37 -0.75
C ASP A 23 -6.85 -13.90 -0.73
N PRO A 24 -6.00 -13.51 0.25
CA PRO A 24 -5.45 -12.17 0.31
C PRO A 24 -4.72 -11.80 -0.99
N MET A 25 -4.96 -10.59 -1.50
CA MET A 25 -4.20 -10.09 -2.66
C MET A 25 -2.74 -9.90 -2.27
N LYS A 26 -1.84 -10.37 -3.15
CA LYS A 26 -0.39 -10.24 -2.96
C LYS A 26 0.10 -8.89 -3.43
N ALA A 27 0.96 -8.26 -2.65
CA ALA A 27 1.49 -6.92 -2.94
C ALA A 27 3.01 -6.89 -2.91
N ALA A 28 3.63 -6.47 -4.01
CA ALA A 28 5.05 -6.12 -4.04
C ALA A 28 5.20 -4.68 -3.54
N ILE A 29 5.68 -4.54 -2.30
CA ILE A 29 5.91 -3.24 -1.67
C ILE A 29 7.39 -2.89 -1.83
N PHE A 30 7.65 -1.98 -2.78
CA PHE A 30 8.99 -1.52 -3.11
C PHE A 30 9.50 -0.50 -2.09
N PRO A 31 10.84 -0.33 -1.97
CA PRO A 31 11.41 0.70 -1.11
C PRO A 31 10.88 2.09 -1.44
N VAL A 32 10.56 2.87 -0.41
CA VAL A 32 10.22 4.28 -0.57
C VAL A 32 11.48 5.03 -1.00
N GLU A 33 11.36 5.81 -2.08
CA GLU A 33 12.49 6.51 -2.69
C GLU A 33 12.60 7.97 -2.21
N LEU A 34 13.78 8.57 -2.35
CA LEU A 34 13.96 10.01 -2.17
C LEU A 34 13.92 10.71 -3.53
N PHE A 35 13.12 11.76 -3.63
CA PHE A 35 13.21 12.74 -4.69
C PHE A 35 13.67 14.09 -4.11
N ASP A 36 14.86 14.54 -4.50
CA ASP A 36 15.41 15.83 -4.08
C ASP A 36 15.49 16.78 -5.29
N PRO A 37 14.42 17.55 -5.60
CA PRO A 37 14.39 18.45 -6.75
C PRO A 37 15.42 19.58 -6.65
N GLY A 38 15.94 19.88 -5.46
CA GLY A 38 16.97 20.89 -5.26
C GLY A 38 18.36 20.49 -5.76
N VAL A 39 18.54 19.23 -6.18
CA VAL A 39 19.81 18.72 -6.70
C VAL A 39 19.63 18.29 -8.16
N VAL A 40 20.22 19.05 -9.08
CA VAL A 40 20.21 18.74 -10.52
C VAL A 40 20.86 17.37 -10.74
N GLY A 41 20.17 16.48 -11.47
CA GLY A 41 20.61 15.10 -11.69
C GLY A 41 20.37 14.17 -10.49
N GLY A 42 19.82 14.68 -9.38
CA GLY A 42 19.57 13.94 -8.15
C GLY A 42 20.85 13.64 -7.36
N ARG A 43 20.68 12.96 -6.23
CA ARG A 43 21.77 12.46 -5.40
C ARG A 43 21.36 11.19 -4.68
N LYS A 44 22.36 10.46 -4.17
CA LYS A 44 22.12 9.40 -3.20
C LYS A 44 21.56 10.00 -1.89
N ALA A 45 20.63 9.28 -1.29
CA ALA A 45 20.15 9.58 0.06
C ALA A 45 21.34 9.47 1.05
N ARG A 46 21.39 10.39 2.01
CA ARG A 46 22.36 10.34 3.10
C ARG A 46 22.00 9.19 4.07
N PRO A 47 22.93 8.75 4.94
CA PRO A 47 22.64 7.65 5.87
C PRO A 47 21.40 7.86 6.75
N ASP A 48 21.15 9.10 7.20
CA ASP A 48 19.94 9.45 7.95
C ASP A 48 18.67 9.32 7.11
N GLU A 49 18.70 9.79 5.87
CA GLU A 49 17.58 9.68 4.93
C GLU A 49 17.32 8.22 4.54
N VAL A 50 18.37 7.42 4.30
CA VAL A 50 18.25 5.97 4.04
C VAL A 50 17.54 5.27 5.19
N ARG A 51 17.91 5.56 6.44
CA ARG A 51 17.23 4.99 7.61
C ARG A 51 15.75 5.39 7.68
N LYS A 52 15.43 6.66 7.44
CA LYS A 52 14.02 7.13 7.46
C LYS A 52 13.19 6.52 6.34
N LEU A 53 13.75 6.40 5.13
CA LEU A 53 13.08 5.76 4.00
C LEU A 53 12.80 4.28 4.29
N ALA A 54 13.76 3.57 4.90
CA ALA A 54 13.54 2.20 5.36
C ALA A 54 12.43 2.12 6.41
N LEU A 55 12.45 3.03 7.40
CA LEU A 55 11.41 3.12 8.42
C LEU A 55 10.01 3.30 7.82
N VAL A 56 9.82 4.24 6.89
CA VAL A 56 8.50 4.44 6.27
C VAL A 56 8.12 3.34 5.28
N THR A 57 9.10 2.64 4.69
CA THR A 57 8.84 1.45 3.87
C THR A 57 8.25 0.33 4.73
N GLU A 58 8.82 0.08 5.90
CA GLU A 58 8.31 -0.94 6.83
C GLU A 58 6.98 -0.55 7.46
N GLU A 59 6.76 0.74 7.75
CA GLU A 59 5.45 1.25 8.16
C GLU A 59 4.39 1.05 7.06
N LEU A 60 4.71 1.34 5.80
CA LEU A 60 3.82 1.09 4.66
C LEU A 60 3.49 -0.40 4.53
N ARG A 61 4.51 -1.27 4.62
CA ARG A 61 4.36 -2.72 4.56
C ARG A 61 3.45 -3.24 5.66
N SER A 62 3.69 -2.82 6.90
CA SER A 62 2.91 -3.23 8.07
C SER A 62 1.48 -2.71 7.99
N ALA A 63 1.27 -1.45 7.64
CA ALA A 63 -0.06 -0.86 7.56
C ALA A 63 -0.91 -1.50 6.44
N LEU A 64 -0.34 -1.79 5.27
CA LEU A 64 -1.05 -2.47 4.19
C LEU A 64 -1.36 -3.93 4.51
N LYS A 65 -0.49 -4.62 5.26
CA LYS A 65 -0.76 -5.96 5.76
C LYS A 65 -1.88 -5.94 6.83
N ASP A 66 -1.66 -5.20 7.90
CA ASP A 66 -2.49 -5.28 9.11
C ASP A 66 -3.84 -4.58 8.96
N LYS A 67 -3.92 -3.53 8.14
CA LYS A 67 -5.15 -2.76 7.91
C LYS A 67 -5.74 -2.98 6.52
N GLY A 68 -4.90 -3.26 5.53
CA GLY A 68 -5.34 -3.51 4.16
C GLY A 68 -5.65 -4.97 3.84
N GLY A 69 -5.23 -5.91 4.70
CA GLY A 69 -5.40 -7.34 4.44
C GLY A 69 -4.63 -7.84 3.22
N LEU A 70 -3.58 -7.11 2.80
CA LEU A 70 -2.70 -7.52 1.71
C LEU A 70 -1.63 -8.48 2.22
N GLU A 71 -1.15 -9.37 1.35
CA GLU A 71 -0.03 -10.25 1.62
C GLU A 71 1.24 -9.69 0.97
N PRO A 72 2.17 -9.08 1.72
CA PRO A 72 3.40 -8.54 1.13
C PRO A 72 4.30 -9.68 0.63
N VAL A 73 4.75 -9.59 -0.62
CA VAL A 73 5.78 -10.50 -1.16
C VAL A 73 7.19 -9.93 -0.93
N ASP A 74 8.19 -10.82 -0.96
CA ASP A 74 9.59 -10.44 -0.91
C ASP A 74 10.02 -9.79 -2.24
N THR A 75 10.59 -8.60 -2.17
CA THR A 75 11.09 -7.85 -3.34
C THR A 75 12.60 -7.99 -3.54
N ALA A 76 13.32 -8.58 -2.58
CA ALA A 76 14.77 -8.76 -2.64
C ALA A 76 15.27 -9.48 -3.91
N PRO A 77 14.59 -10.52 -4.43
CA PRO A 77 15.01 -11.20 -5.66
C PRO A 77 15.08 -10.29 -6.90
N GLN A 78 14.35 -9.16 -6.89
CA GLN A 78 14.32 -8.20 -8.00
C GLN A 78 15.07 -6.90 -7.68
N ALA A 79 15.86 -6.84 -6.60
CA ALA A 79 16.56 -5.62 -6.20
C ALA A 79 17.47 -5.06 -7.32
N ALA A 80 18.13 -5.93 -8.09
CA ALA A 80 18.96 -5.52 -9.21
C ALA A 80 18.15 -4.84 -10.33
N GLU A 81 16.97 -5.38 -10.67
CA GLU A 81 16.11 -4.80 -11.70
C GLU A 81 15.45 -3.51 -11.22
N VAL A 82 15.01 -3.45 -9.96
CA VAL A 82 14.51 -2.22 -9.32
C VAL A 82 15.56 -1.11 -9.39
N ASN A 83 16.82 -1.41 -9.06
CA ASN A 83 17.91 -0.44 -9.11
C ASN A 83 18.22 0.03 -10.54
N LYS A 84 18.07 -0.87 -11.53
CA LYS A 84 18.33 -0.58 -12.94
C LYS A 84 17.25 0.28 -13.58
N GLN A 85 15.98 -0.01 -13.28
CA GLN A 85 14.84 0.75 -13.80
C GLN A 85 14.52 1.99 -12.97
N GLY A 86 15.10 2.07 -11.77
CA GLY A 86 14.87 3.14 -10.82
C GLY A 86 15.35 4.52 -11.30
N PRO A 87 14.78 5.59 -10.72
CA PRO A 87 13.83 5.53 -9.62
C PRO A 87 12.42 5.18 -10.10
N LEU A 88 11.73 4.32 -9.36
CA LEU A 88 10.42 3.76 -9.72
C LEU A 88 9.34 4.84 -9.89
N HIS A 89 9.46 5.97 -9.18
CA HIS A 89 8.55 7.11 -9.36
C HIS A 89 8.72 7.86 -10.70
N LYS A 90 9.72 7.53 -11.52
CA LYS A 90 9.95 8.14 -12.85
C LYS A 90 9.99 7.15 -14.00
N CYS A 91 9.82 5.86 -13.73
CA CYS A 91 10.04 4.81 -14.73
C CYS A 91 8.79 4.46 -15.56
N ASP A 92 7.76 5.31 -15.56
CA ASP A 92 6.55 5.15 -16.39
C ASP A 92 5.89 3.76 -16.31
N GLY A 93 5.63 3.28 -15.10
CA GLY A 93 4.87 2.04 -14.86
C GLY A 93 5.70 0.77 -14.77
N CYS A 94 7.03 0.89 -14.77
CA CYS A 94 7.96 -0.24 -14.70
C CYS A 94 7.83 -1.12 -13.44
N ALA A 95 7.27 -0.60 -12.35
CA ALA A 95 7.06 -1.37 -11.12
C ALA A 95 6.05 -2.51 -11.28
N ALA A 96 5.05 -2.37 -12.16
CA ALA A 96 4.03 -3.39 -12.40
C ALA A 96 4.58 -4.71 -12.96
N PRO A 97 5.38 -4.73 -14.04
CA PRO A 97 5.98 -5.97 -14.53
C PRO A 97 6.96 -6.59 -13.52
N ILE A 98 7.69 -5.79 -12.73
CA ILE A 98 8.56 -6.31 -11.67
C ILE A 98 7.73 -7.02 -10.59
N ALA A 99 6.62 -6.39 -10.14
CA ALA A 99 5.71 -6.98 -9.18
C ALA A 99 5.08 -8.27 -9.69
N LYS A 100 4.66 -8.29 -10.96
CA LYS A 100 4.11 -9.48 -11.62
C LYS A 100 5.12 -10.62 -11.65
N ALA A 101 6.39 -10.33 -11.94
CA ALA A 101 7.47 -11.34 -11.93
C ALA A 101 7.73 -11.92 -10.53
N LEU A 102 7.40 -11.18 -9.46
CA LEU A 102 7.43 -11.64 -8.07
C LEU A 102 6.16 -12.40 -7.65
N GLY A 103 5.19 -12.58 -8.55
CA GLY A 103 3.90 -13.22 -8.25
C GLY A 103 2.96 -12.36 -7.40
N ALA A 104 3.11 -11.03 -7.44
CA ALA A 104 2.19 -10.10 -6.80
C ALA A 104 1.06 -9.68 -7.75
N ASP A 105 -0.12 -9.42 -7.17
CA ASP A 105 -1.27 -8.84 -7.86
C ASP A 105 -1.17 -7.31 -7.93
N LEU A 106 -0.47 -6.71 -6.96
CA LEU A 106 -0.33 -5.26 -6.82
C LEU A 106 1.14 -4.84 -6.76
N ALA A 107 1.46 -3.74 -7.43
CA ALA A 107 2.71 -3.02 -7.29
C ALA A 107 2.49 -1.77 -6.42
N VAL A 108 3.20 -1.67 -5.29
CA VAL A 108 3.12 -0.52 -4.39
C VAL A 108 4.44 0.23 -4.44
N THR A 109 4.37 1.49 -4.88
CA THR A 109 5.52 2.40 -4.96
C THR A 109 5.28 3.63 -4.11
N GLY A 110 6.33 4.16 -3.49
CA GLY A 110 6.26 5.43 -2.80
C GLY A 110 7.54 6.23 -2.95
N TYR A 111 7.43 7.53 -2.82
CA TYR A 111 8.59 8.42 -2.76
C TYR A 111 8.31 9.60 -1.84
N VAL A 112 9.38 10.11 -1.23
CA VAL A 112 9.37 11.36 -0.48
C VAL A 112 10.07 12.42 -1.30
N GLU A 113 9.31 13.44 -1.69
CA GLU A 113 9.85 14.65 -2.29
C GLU A 113 10.30 15.62 -1.21
N LYS A 114 11.56 16.04 -1.27
CA LYS A 114 12.15 17.00 -0.35
C LYS A 114 11.93 18.41 -0.87
N GLY A 115 10.97 19.13 -0.29
CA GLY A 115 10.73 20.54 -0.60
C GLY A 115 11.69 21.48 0.14
N SER A 116 12.04 21.14 1.39
CA SER A 116 13.02 21.87 2.21
C SER A 116 13.62 20.97 3.30
N GLY A 117 14.34 21.54 4.26
CA GLY A 117 14.85 20.79 5.42
C GLY A 117 13.77 20.29 6.39
N GLN A 118 12.52 20.80 6.32
CA GLN A 118 11.44 20.46 7.26
C GLN A 118 10.10 20.15 6.58
N ILE A 119 9.98 20.40 5.27
CA ILE A 119 8.75 20.19 4.51
C ILE A 119 9.02 19.15 3.42
N PHE A 120 8.24 18.08 3.44
CA PHE A 120 8.33 16.97 2.50
C PHE A 120 6.94 16.61 1.96
N ASN A 121 6.86 16.09 0.75
CA ASN A 121 5.65 15.45 0.23
C ASN A 121 5.87 13.94 0.16
N LEU A 122 5.11 13.18 0.93
CA LEU A 122 5.04 11.74 0.79
C LEU A 122 3.98 11.38 -0.24
N ASN A 123 4.37 10.62 -1.25
CA ASN A 123 3.50 10.10 -2.30
C ASN A 123 3.52 8.57 -2.27
N VAL A 124 2.36 7.94 -2.41
CA VAL A 124 2.22 6.49 -2.51
C VAL A 124 1.19 6.15 -3.57
N ALA A 125 1.49 5.15 -4.40
CA ALA A 125 0.59 4.61 -5.40
C ALA A 125 0.53 3.08 -5.31
N ILE A 126 -0.64 2.53 -5.64
CA ILE A 126 -0.87 1.11 -5.84
C ILE A 126 -1.36 0.93 -7.27
N ALA A 127 -0.64 0.13 -8.05
CA ALA A 127 -1.02 -0.26 -9.40
C ALA A 127 -1.36 -1.76 -9.45
N ASP A 128 -2.31 -2.10 -10.31
CA ASP A 128 -2.57 -3.48 -10.69
C ASP A 128 -1.35 -4.01 -11.48
N ALA A 129 -0.77 -5.13 -11.04
CA ALA A 129 0.46 -5.66 -11.62
C ALA A 129 0.25 -6.25 -13.03
N ALA A 130 -0.97 -6.68 -13.36
CA ALA A 130 -1.29 -7.26 -14.65
C ALA A 130 -1.41 -6.21 -15.76
N THR A 131 -2.00 -5.06 -15.45
CA THR A 131 -2.35 -3.99 -16.39
C THR A 131 -1.47 -2.75 -16.26
N GLY A 132 -0.78 -2.58 -15.12
CA GLY A 132 -0.05 -1.36 -14.78
C GLY A 132 -0.93 -0.18 -14.37
N LYS A 133 -2.25 -0.34 -14.37
CA LYS A 133 -3.17 0.75 -14.05
C LYS A 133 -3.09 1.09 -12.55
N VAL A 134 -2.86 2.35 -12.23
CA VAL A 134 -2.96 2.86 -10.86
C VAL A 134 -4.41 2.71 -10.38
N VAL A 135 -4.61 1.94 -9.31
CA VAL A 135 -5.91 1.68 -8.68
C VAL A 135 -6.10 2.50 -7.40
N ARG A 136 -4.99 2.91 -6.75
CA ARG A 136 -4.98 3.81 -5.60
C ARG A 136 -3.79 4.74 -5.64
N GLY A 137 -3.97 5.92 -5.06
CA GLY A 137 -2.87 6.85 -4.85
C GLY A 137 -3.21 7.93 -3.84
N GLY A 138 -2.18 8.47 -3.23
CA GLY A 138 -2.33 9.57 -2.29
C GLY A 138 -1.06 10.38 -2.18
N GLN A 139 -1.22 11.56 -1.58
CA GLN A 139 -0.15 12.42 -1.19
C GLN A 139 -0.48 13.02 0.19
N VAL A 140 0.55 13.25 1.00
CA VAL A 140 0.46 13.98 2.27
C VAL A 140 1.71 14.82 2.50
N VAL A 141 1.54 16.00 3.08
CA VAL A 141 2.65 16.89 3.46
C VAL A 141 3.13 16.54 4.86
N ILE A 142 4.44 16.36 5.02
CA ILE A 142 5.13 16.19 6.30
C ILE A 142 5.72 17.54 6.70
N ARG A 143 5.46 18.00 7.93
CA ARG A 143 5.91 19.30 8.46
C ARG A 143 6.89 19.18 9.64
N ALA A 144 7.77 18.19 9.58
CA ALA A 144 8.97 18.08 10.41
C ALA A 144 9.81 16.92 9.88
N ASP A 145 11.12 16.95 10.15
CA ASP A 145 12.04 15.89 9.75
C ASP A 145 12.31 14.89 10.88
N THR A 146 11.24 14.33 11.48
CA THR A 146 11.36 13.31 12.54
C THR A 146 10.74 11.98 12.11
N ASP A 147 11.25 10.90 12.71
CA ASP A 147 10.75 9.54 12.46
C ASP A 147 9.24 9.42 12.75
N ASP A 148 8.77 10.08 13.81
CA ASP A 148 7.35 10.12 14.20
C ASP A 148 6.48 10.82 13.16
N THR A 149 6.89 11.98 12.62
CA THR A 149 6.07 12.70 11.63
C THR A 149 6.01 11.95 10.31
N TRP A 150 7.10 11.29 9.91
CA TRP A 150 7.18 10.48 8.71
C TRP A 150 6.31 9.22 8.81
N THR A 151 6.42 8.47 9.90
CA THR A 151 5.59 7.26 10.11
C THR A 151 4.11 7.62 10.31
N HIS A 152 3.81 8.71 11.02
CA HIS A 152 2.43 9.20 11.14
C HIS A 152 1.84 9.54 9.77
N ALA A 153 2.59 10.26 8.92
CA ALA A 153 2.16 10.57 7.57
C ALA A 153 1.90 9.31 6.74
N MET A 154 2.76 8.29 6.85
CA MET A 154 2.57 7.00 6.19
C MET A 154 1.30 6.26 6.66
N ARG A 155 1.06 6.19 7.97
CA ARG A 155 -0.20 5.62 8.50
C ARG A 155 -1.41 6.41 8.02
N TRP A 156 -1.31 7.73 7.98
CA TRP A 156 -2.39 8.61 7.54
C TRP A 156 -2.73 8.40 6.06
N ILE A 157 -1.74 8.38 5.16
CA ILE A 157 -1.99 8.17 3.72
C ILE A 157 -2.57 6.77 3.46
N VAL A 158 -2.08 5.73 4.15
CA VAL A 158 -2.64 4.38 4.04
C VAL A 158 -4.11 4.39 4.43
N LYS A 159 -4.44 4.90 5.63
CA LYS A 159 -5.82 4.93 6.14
C LYS A 159 -6.75 5.75 5.26
N ASN A 160 -6.37 6.97 4.91
CA ASN A 160 -7.28 7.96 4.36
C ASN A 160 -7.27 8.05 2.83
N ARG A 161 -6.28 7.44 2.16
CA ARG A 161 -6.15 7.50 0.70
C ARG A 161 -6.12 6.11 0.08
N LEU A 162 -5.30 5.20 0.60
CA LEU A 162 -5.11 3.89 -0.02
C LEU A 162 -6.25 2.92 0.33
N LEU A 163 -6.69 2.93 1.59
CA LEU A 163 -7.75 2.06 2.10
C LEU A 163 -9.11 2.75 2.24
N ALA A 164 -9.24 3.98 1.72
CA ALA A 164 -10.51 4.68 1.70
C ALA A 164 -11.50 4.00 0.74
N GLU A 165 -12.73 3.83 1.20
CA GLU A 165 -13.85 3.33 0.42
C GLU A 165 -14.35 4.39 -0.60
N PRO A 166 -14.94 3.96 -1.74
CA PRO A 166 -15.15 2.59 -2.19
C PRO A 166 -13.92 1.99 -2.89
N LEU A 167 -13.57 0.74 -2.55
CA LEU A 167 -12.48 -0.02 -3.18
C LEU A 167 -12.81 -0.36 -4.66
N PRO A 168 -11.88 -0.23 -5.61
CA PRO A 168 -12.14 -0.41 -7.04
C PRO A 168 -12.43 -1.88 -7.26
N GLY A 169 -13.55 -2.16 -7.93
CA GLY A 169 -14.06 -3.53 -8.10
C GLY A 169 -14.99 -4.00 -6.96
N LYS A 170 -15.27 -3.18 -5.94
CA LYS A 170 -16.33 -3.41 -4.94
C LYS A 170 -17.34 -2.27 -5.02
N SER A 171 -18.27 -2.37 -5.96
CA SER A 171 -19.49 -1.54 -6.06
C SER A 171 -20.62 -2.43 -6.53
#